data_AF-A0A6V7IZ80-F1
#
_entry.id   AF-A0A6V7IZ80-F1
#
_cell.length_a   1.000
_cell.length_b   1.000
_cell.length_c   1.000
_cell.angle_alpha   90.00
_cell.angle_beta   90.00
_cell.angle_gamma   90.00
#
_symmetry.space_group_name_H-M   'P 1'
#
loop_
_entity.id
_entity.type
_entity.pdbx_description
1 polymer ?
#
loop_
_entity_poly.entity_id
_entity_poly.type
_entity_poly.pdbx_seq_one_letter_code
_entity_poly.pdbx_strand_id
1 'polypeptide(L)' 'WTRPIFKHGQKHNLQLEDMFSVRPRDDSQFLGDTLEKHWNRELIDALKDNRDPKLFTAIRKTFLWPFVVIGVLVLINVFI' A
#
# COMPACT_ATOMS: atom_id res chain seq x y z
N TRP A 1 14.20 -0.74 15.11
CA TRP A 1 14.05 0.57 14.45
C TRP A 1 13.32 1.57 15.34
N THR A 2 12.27 1.19 16.09
CA THR A 2 11.53 2.10 16.99
C THR A 2 12.30 2.60 18.23
N ARG A 3 13.10 1.73 18.87
CA ARG A 3 13.84 2.06 20.11
C ARG A 3 14.62 3.40 20.08
N PRO A 4 15.38 3.75 19.03
CA PRO A 4 16.09 5.04 18.97
C PRO A 4 15.15 6.26 18.91
N ILE A 5 14.02 6.18 18.20
CA ILE A 5 13.07 7.31 18.12
C ILE A 5 12.45 7.61 19.49
N PHE A 6 12.10 6.56 20.24
CA PHE A 6 11.55 6.69 21.59
C PHE A 6 12.58 7.26 22.57
N LYS A 7 13.84 6.83 22.47
CA LYS A 7 14.92 7.36 23.32
C LYS A 7 15.21 8.84 23.03
N HIS A 8 15.12 9.26 21.77
CA HIS A 8 15.31 10.66 21.38
C HIS A 8 14.12 11.53 21.82
N GLY A 9 12.88 11.07 21.53
CA GLY A 9 11.64 11.76 21.92
C GLY A 9 11.43 11.87 23.43
N GLN A 10 12.06 11.00 24.24
CA GLN A 10 12.04 11.12 25.70
C GLN A 10 12.79 12.37 26.21
N LYS A 11 13.77 12.86 25.44
CA LYS A 11 14.66 13.96 25.85
C LYS A 11 14.46 15.24 25.04
N HIS A 12 13.89 15.14 23.85
CA HIS A 12 13.72 16.24 22.91
C HIS A 12 12.35 16.14 22.21
N ASN A 13 11.83 17.28 21.72
CA ASN A 13 10.67 17.27 20.85
C ASN A 13 11.09 16.78 19.47
N LEU A 14 10.38 15.77 18.95
CA LEU A 14 10.64 15.24 17.62
C LEU A 14 10.29 16.27 16.54
N GLN A 15 11.21 16.51 15.61
CA GLN A 15 10.99 17.32 14.42
C GLN A 15 10.74 16.43 13.19
N LEU A 16 10.37 17.04 12.06
CA LEU A 16 10.07 16.28 10.83
C LEU A 16 11.33 15.59 10.30
N GLU A 17 12.49 16.19 10.50
CA GLU A 17 13.80 15.71 10.09
C GLU A 17 14.24 14.45 10.87
N ASP A 18 13.70 14.26 12.07
CA ASP A 18 13.96 13.08 12.92
C ASP A 18 13.13 11.86 12.49
N MET A 19 12.15 12.04 11.60
CA MET A 19 11.28 10.97 11.13
C MET A 19 11.98 10.10 10.08
N PHE A 20 11.78 8.79 10.18
CA PHE A 20 12.28 7.87 9.17
C PHE A 20 11.62 8.14 7.81
N SER A 21 12.42 8.08 6.74
CA SER A 21 11.91 8.17 5.37
C SER A 21 10.89 7.07 5.09
N VAL A 22 9.92 7.37 4.23
CA VAL A 22 8.93 6.41 3.76
C VAL A 22 9.66 5.23 3.11
N ARG A 23 9.16 4.01 3.36
CA ARG A 23 9.70 2.82 2.71
C ARG A 23 9.40 2.92 1.21
N PRO A 24 10.32 2.52 0.31
CA PRO A 24 10.09 2.60 -1.14
C PRO A 24 8.79 1.93 -1.63
N ARG A 25 8.28 0.92 -0.90
CA ARG A 25 7.00 0.26 -1.21
C ARG A 25 5.77 1.12 -0.89
N ASP A 26 5.88 1.96 0.13
CA ASP A 26 4.79 2.80 0.64
C ASP A 26 4.88 4.23 0.07
N ASP A 27 5.81 4.44 -0.85
CA ASP A 27 5.99 5.71 -1.55
C ASP A 27 4.79 6.00 -2.46
N SER A 28 4.29 7.23 -2.41
CA SER A 28 3.08 7.64 -3.11
C SER A 28 3.26 7.66 -4.63
N GLN A 29 4.46 7.98 -5.12
CA GLN A 29 4.77 7.96 -6.54
C GLN A 29 4.76 6.52 -7.05
N PHE A 30 5.46 5.62 -6.37
CA PHE A 30 5.50 4.22 -6.75
C PHE A 30 4.10 3.57 -6.77
N LEU A 31 3.29 3.84 -5.75
CA LEU A 31 1.91 3.32 -5.68
C LEU A 31 1.00 3.95 -6.75
N GLY A 32 1.17 5.25 -7.00
CA GLY A 32 0.47 5.98 -8.06
C GLY A 32 0.76 5.40 -9.44
N ASP A 33 2.04 5.23 -9.80
CA ASP A 33 2.48 4.66 -11.07
C ASP A 33 1.93 3.23 -11.26
N THR A 34 1.92 2.43 -10.19
CA THR A 34 1.39 1.07 -10.21
C THR A 34 -0.12 1.06 -10.44
N LEU A 35 -0.86 1.94 -9.76
CA LEU A 35 -2.29 2.09 -9.93
C LEU A 35 -2.63 2.57 -11.35
N GLU A 36 -1.90 3.55 -11.87
CA GLU A 36 -2.07 4.07 -13.23
C GLU A 36 -1.86 2.97 -14.27
N LYS A 37 -0.83 2.14 -14.11
CA LYS A 37 -0.60 0.97 -14.96
C LYS A 37 -1.77 -0.01 -14.93
N HIS A 38 -2.34 -0.27 -13.76
CA HIS A 38 -3.52 -1.13 -13.64
C HIS A 38 -4.79 -0.51 -14.21
N TRP A 39 -4.94 0.80 -14.09
CA TRP A 39 -6.03 1.57 -14.68
C TRP A 39 -5.97 1.55 -16.21
N ASN A 40 -4.80 1.81 -16.80
CA ASN A 40 -4.61 1.74 -18.24
C ASN A 40 -4.92 0.35 -18.81
N ARG A 41 -4.54 -0.72 -18.08
CA ARG A 41 -4.93 -2.09 -18.43
C ARG A 41 -6.44 -2.30 -18.34
N GLU A 42 -7.09 -1.80 -17.29
CA GLU A 42 -8.55 -1.88 -17.11
C GLU A 42 -9.31 -1.17 -18.24
N LEU A 43 -8.81 -0.01 -18.72
CA LEU A 43 -9.39 0.69 -19.86
C LEU A 43 -9.37 -0.17 -21.13
N ILE A 44 -8.23 -0.82 -21.41
CA ILE A 44 -8.06 -1.70 -22.57
C ILE A 44 -8.98 -2.94 -22.44
N ASP A 45 -9.03 -3.55 -21.26
CA ASP A 45 -9.86 -4.72 -21.01
C ASP A 45 -11.35 -4.37 -21.11
N ALA A 46 -11.77 -3.23 -20.56
CA ALA A 46 -13.15 -2.76 -20.61
C ALA A 46 -13.61 -2.44 -22.04
N LEU A 47 -12.74 -1.83 -22.85
CA LEU A 47 -13.01 -1.58 -24.25
C LEU A 47 -13.20 -2.88 -25.04
N LYS A 48 -12.36 -3.89 -24.80
CA LYS A 48 -12.48 -5.21 -25.44
C LYS A 48 -13.77 -5.93 -25.07
N ASP A 49 -14.17 -5.80 -23.81
CA ASP A 49 -15.37 -6.45 -23.26
C ASP A 49 -16.66 -5.65 -23.53
N ASN A 50 -16.57 -4.51 -24.22
CA ASN A 50 -17.68 -3.58 -24.47
C ASN A 50 -18.45 -3.22 -23.19
N ARG A 51 -17.71 -2.94 -22.13
CA ARG A 51 -18.22 -2.59 -20.80
C ARG A 51 -17.58 -1.30 -20.30
N ASP A 52 -18.18 -0.69 -19.29
CA ASP A 52 -17.55 0.44 -18.61
C ASP A 52 -16.34 0.01 -17.76
N PRO A 53 -15.25 0.81 -17.75
CA PRO A 53 -14.09 0.55 -16.92
C PRO A 53 -14.42 0.74 -15.44
N LYS A 54 -13.88 -0.14 -14.60
CA LYS A 54 -14.17 -0.14 -13.15
C LYS A 54 -12.91 0.19 -12.36
N LEU A 55 -12.89 1.38 -11.75
CA LEU A 55 -11.75 1.85 -10.95
C LEU A 55 -11.44 0.88 -9.80
N PHE A 56 -12.47 0.30 -9.19
CA PHE A 56 -12.32 -0.68 -8.11
C PHE A 56 -11.49 -1.90 -8.55
N THR A 57 -11.55 -2.31 -9.82
CA THR A 57 -10.73 -3.42 -10.35
C THR A 57 -9.24 -3.06 -10.32
N ALA A 58 -8.88 -1.84 -10.72
CA ALA A 58 -7.50 -1.35 -10.69
C ALA A 58 -6.98 -1.18 -9.26
N ILE A 59 -7.80 -0.63 -8.36
CA ILE A 59 -7.49 -0.50 -6.93
C ILE A 59 -7.23 -1.88 -6.32
N ARG A 60 -8.13 -2.84 -6.55
CA ARG A 60 -7.97 -4.21 -6.04
C ARG A 60 -6.69 -4.85 -6.57
N LYS A 61 -6.39 -4.74 -7.87
CA LYS A 61 -5.15 -5.29 -8.45
C LYS A 61 -3.88 -4.68 -7.82
N THR A 62 -3.93 -3.41 -7.41
CA THR A 62 -2.80 -2.69 -6.81
C THR A 62 -2.58 -3.06 -5.34
N PHE A 63 -3.64 -3.14 -4.55
CA PHE A 63 -3.51 -3.20 -3.08
C PHE A 63 -3.91 -4.53 -2.43
N LEU A 64 -4.55 -5.47 -3.15
CA LEU A 64 -5.13 -6.66 -2.52
C LEU A 64 -4.10 -7.60 -1.88
N TRP A 65 -2.90 -7.70 -2.45
CA TRP A 65 -1.92 -8.71 -2.03
C TRP A 65 -1.45 -8.54 -0.57
N PRO A 66 -1.06 -7.33 -0.09
CA PRO A 66 -0.82 -7.08 1.32
C PRO A 66 -1.99 -7.48 2.24
N PHE A 67 -3.23 -7.17 1.86
CA PHE A 67 -4.42 -7.52 2.65
C PHE A 67 -4.63 -9.02 2.73
N VAL A 68 -4.38 -9.77 1.65
CA VAL A 68 -4.48 -11.23 1.64
C VAL A 68 -3.49 -11.85 2.62
N VAL A 69 -2.23 -11.40 2.61
CA VAL A 69 -1.23 -11.93 3.55
C VAL A 69 -1.59 -11.64 5.01
N ILE A 70 -2.02 -10.41 5.31
CA ILE A 70 -2.47 -10.07 6.66
C ILE A 70 -3.67 -10.93 7.06
N GLY A 71 -4.64 -11.10 6.16
CA GLY A 71 -5.81 -11.95 6.39
C GLY A 71 -5.44 -13.40 6.71
N VAL A 72 -4.53 -13.99 5.93
CA VAL A 72 -4.04 -15.36 6.18
C VAL A 72 -3.33 -15.46 7.54
N LEU A 73 -2.48 -14.49 7.90
CA LEU A 73 -1.81 -14.47 9.20
C LEU A 73 -2.80 -14.39 10.37
N VAL A 74 -3.84 -13.56 10.25
CA VAL A 74 -4.90 -13.44 11.26
C VAL A 74 -5.69 -14.73 11.38
N LEU A 75 -6.07 -15.36 10.26
CA LEU A 75 -6.75 -16.66 10.29
C LEU A 75 -5.91 -17.70 11.02
N ILE A 76 -4.62 -17.82 10.67
CA ILE A 76 -3.70 -18.74 11.35
C ILE A 76 -3.66 -18.45 12.86
N ASN A 77 -3.57 -17.19 13.27
CA ASN A 77 -3.53 -16.81 14.68
C ASN A 77 -4.84 -17.08 15.45
N VAL A 78 -5.99 -17.06 14.79
CA VAL A 78 -7.28 -17.35 15.43
C VAL A 78 -7.51 -18.85 15.59
N PHE A 79 -6.97 -19.67 14.69
CA PHE A 79 -7.19 -21.13 14.68
C PHE A 79 -6.07 -21.95 15.34
N ILE A 80 -4.91 -21.34 15.64
CA ILE A 80 -3.80 -21.93 16.40
C ILE A 80 -3.77 -21.35 17.81
#